data_AF-A0A8S3D1X2-F1
#
_entry.id   AF-A0A8S3D1X2-F1
#
_cell.length_a   1.000
_cell.length_b   1.000
_cell.length_c   1.000
_cell.angle_alpha   90.00
_cell.angle_beta   90.00
_cell.angle_gamma   90.00
#
_symmetry.space_group_name_H-M   'P 1'
#
loop_
_entity.id
_entity.type
_entity.pdbx_description
1 polymer ?
#
loop_
_entity_poly.entity_id
_entity_poly.type
_entity_poly.pdbx_seq_one_letter_code
_entity_poly.pdbx_strand_id
1 'polypeptide(L)' 'IYAFDHLRQAGAFLTTFESIVLQLAQDANHPNFKQIQQLIKTSAADTGLLPSHNMPNSSL' A
#
# COMPACT_ATOMS: atom_id res chain seq x y z
N ILE A 1 4.92 -1.62 15.70
CA ILE A 1 3.80 -0.87 15.13
C ILE A 1 2.54 -1.21 15.92
N TYR A 2 2.16 -0.41 16.91
CA TYR A 2 1.00 -0.75 17.75
C TYR A 2 -0.32 -0.14 17.21
N ALA A 3 -0.27 1.08 16.69
CA ALA A 3 -1.46 1.77 16.18
C ALA A 3 -2.12 1.04 14.98
N PHE A 4 -1.35 0.50 14.04
CA PHE A 4 -1.92 -0.26 12.91
C PHE A 4 -2.60 -1.56 13.38
N ASP A 5 -2.09 -2.22 14.41
CA ASP A 5 -2.73 -3.42 14.94
C ASP A 5 -4.07 -3.08 15.62
N HIS A 6 -4.13 -1.96 16.37
CA HIS A 6 -5.39 -1.46 16.91
C HIS A 6 -6.39 -1.08 15.82
N LEU A 7 -5.94 -0.44 14.74
CA LEU A 7 -6.80 -0.11 13.60
C LEU A 7 -7.36 -1.38 12.96
N ARG A 8 -6.56 -2.43 12.77
CA ARG A 8 -7.04 -3.73 12.27
C ARG A 8 -8.06 -4.37 13.23
N GLN A 9 -7.78 -4.36 14.53
CA GLN A 9 -8.69 -4.90 15.55
C GLN A 9 -10.03 -4.16 15.58
N ALA A 10 -10.02 -2.85 15.31
CA ALA A 10 -11.22 -2.04 15.16
C ALA A 10 -11.97 -2.28 13.83
N GLY A 11 -11.48 -3.17 12.97
CA GLY A 11 -12.08 -3.50 11.67
C GLY A 11 -11.64 -2.59 10.52
N ALA A 12 -10.61 -1.77 10.70
CA ALA A 12 -10.10 -0.93 9.62
C ALA A 12 -9.32 -1.76 8.60
N PHE A 13 -9.53 -1.45 7.32
CA PHE A 13 -8.74 -1.99 6.22
C PHE A 13 -7.45 -1.18 6.07
N LEU A 14 -6.33 -1.79 6.43
CA LEU A 14 -5.02 -1.20 6.20
C LEU A 14 -4.52 -1.54 4.81
N THR A 15 -4.38 -0.51 3.99
CA THR A 15 -3.97 -0.60 2.59
C THR A 15 -3.10 0.60 2.22
N THR A 16 -2.57 0.63 0.99
CA THR A 16 -1.74 1.74 0.48
C THR A 16 -2.54 2.67 -0.42
N PHE A 17 -1.98 3.85 -0.65
CA PHE A 17 -2.55 4.84 -1.55
C PHE A 17 -2.82 4.26 -2.96
N GLU A 18 -1.84 3.58 -3.55
CA GLU A 18 -1.95 3.02 -4.90
C GLU A 18 -3.07 1.98 -4.99
N SER A 19 -3.22 1.15 -3.94
CA SER A 19 -4.28 0.16 -3.89
C SER A 19 -5.66 0.81 -3.79
N ILE A 20 -5.84 1.87 -2.98
CA ILE A 20 -7.11 2.62 -2.92
C ILE A 20 -7.44 3.25 -4.27
N VAL A 21 -6.48 3.90 -4.92
CA VAL A 21 -6.69 4.54 -6.22
C VAL A 21 -7.16 3.52 -7.27
N LEU A 22 -6.54 2.34 -7.31
CA LEU A 22 -6.91 1.26 -8.22
C LEU A 22 -8.27 0.62 -7.87
N GLN A 23 -8.55 0.41 -6.59
CA GLN A 23 -9.85 -0.11 -6.13
C GLN A 23 -10.99 0.84 -6.51
N LEU A 24 -10.77 2.15 -6.38
CA LEU A 24 -11.74 3.18 -6.78
C LEU A 24 -11.94 3.26 -8.30
N ALA A 25 -10.89 2.99 -9.08
CA ALA A 25 -11.00 2.92 -10.54
C ALA A 25 -11.80 1.70 -11.04
N GLN A 26 -11.94 0.67 -10.19
CA GLN A 26 -12.57 -0.64 -10.46
C GLN A 26 -11.88 -1.47 -11.53
N ASP A 27 -11.73 -0.93 -12.74
CA ASP A 27 -11.07 -1.59 -13.86
C ASP A 27 -10.27 -0.61 -14.75
N ALA A 28 -9.53 -1.18 -15.70
CA ALA A 28 -8.72 -0.42 -16.66
C ALA A 28 -9.52 0.21 -17.81
N ASN A 29 -10.80 -0.15 -17.97
CA ASN A 29 -11.71 0.40 -18.96
C ASN A 29 -12.39 1.69 -18.48
N HIS A 30 -12.18 2.09 -17.23
CA HIS A 30 -12.67 3.35 -16.70
C HIS A 30 -12.28 4.51 -17.63
N PRO A 31 -13.20 5.42 -18.00
CA PRO A 31 -12.96 6.46 -19.01
C PRO A 31 -11.76 7.36 -18.69
N ASN A 32 -11.48 7.56 -17.40
CA ASN A 32 -10.37 8.37 -16.92
C ASN A 32 -9.16 7.55 -16.42
N PHE A 33 -9.10 6.24 -16.71
CA PHE A 33 -8.06 5.35 -16.17
C PHE A 33 -6.65 5.87 -16.47
N LYS A 34 -6.40 6.41 -17.66
CA LYS A 34 -5.09 6.98 -18.03
C LYS A 34 -4.68 8.18 -17.18
N GLN A 35 -5.64 8.98 -16.72
CA GLN A 35 -5.39 10.12 -15.83
C GLN A 35 -5.16 9.63 -14.40
N ILE A 36 -6.00 8.71 -13.92
CA ILE A 36 -5.88 8.06 -12.61
C ILE A 36 -4.51 7.36 -12.49
N GLN A 37 -4.09 6.64 -13.53
CA GLN A 37 -2.79 5.97 -13.58
C GLN A 37 -1.63 6.94 -13.36
N GLN A 38 -1.71 8.20 -13.80
CA GLN A 38 -0.63 9.17 -13.57
C GLN A 38 -0.39 9.44 -12.08
N LEU A 39 -1.42 9.31 -11.24
CA LEU A 39 -1.32 9.53 -9.79
C LEU A 39 -0.48 8.47 -9.09
N ILE A 40 -0.40 7.26 -9.66
CA ILE A 40 0.26 6.08 -9.08
C ILE A 40 1.48 5.63 -9.88
N LYS A 41 1.83 6.33 -10.97
CA LYS A 41 3.01 6.01 -11.78
C LYS A 41 4.32 6.18 -11.01
N THR A 42 4.34 7.16 -10.12
CA THR A 42 5.44 7.35 -9.17
C THR A 42 5.01 6.73 -7.86
N SER A 43 5.79 5.77 -7.37
CA SER A 43 5.54 5.16 -6.06
C SER A 43 5.56 6.21 -4.96
N ALA A 44 4.71 6.05 -3.95
CA ALA A 44 4.79 6.85 -2.74
C ALA A 44 6.20 6.76 -2.10
N ALA A 45 6.57 7.81 -1.37
CA ALA A 45 7.85 7.82 -0.65
C ALA A 45 7.94 6.65 0.34
N ASP A 46 9.15 6.13 0.54
CA ASP A 46 9.37 5.08 1.53
C ASP A 46 9.07 5.62 2.93
N THR A 47 8.24 4.89 3.65
CA THR A 47 7.77 5.23 4.99
C THR A 47 8.37 4.30 6.06
N GLY A 48 9.26 3.37 5.68
CA GLY A 48 9.84 2.38 6.58
C GLY A 48 8.83 1.34 7.06
N LEU A 49 7.71 1.17 6.34
CA LEU A 49 6.69 0.16 6.66
C LEU A 49 7.17 -1.27 6.35
N LEU A 50 8.08 -1.41 5.39
CA LEU A 50 8.63 -2.70 5.00
C LEU A 50 9.85 -3.02 5.87
N PRO A 51 10.00 -4.28 6.33
CA PRO A 51 11.20 -4.70 7.03
C PRO A 51 12.44 -4.51 6.14
N SER A 52 13.52 -3.95 6.70
CA SER A 52 14.80 -3.93 6.01
C SER A 52 15.31 -5.36 5.86
N HIS A 53 15.58 -5.78 4.62
CA HIS A 53 15.94 -7.16 4.26
C HIS A 53 17.31 -7.64 4.80
N ASN A 54 17.92 -6.97 5.77
CA ASN A 54 19.27 -7.29 6.25
C ASN A 54 19.28 -8.00 7.62
N MET A 55 18.50 -9.08 7.76
CA MET A 55 18.68 -10.05 8.84
C MET A 55 19.57 -11.19 8.31
N PRO A 56 20.83 -11.32 8.75
CA PRO A 56 21.59 -12.54 8.50
C PRO A 56 20.88 -13.70 9.21
N ASN A 57 20.71 -14.80 8.48
CA ASN A 57 20.16 -16.07 8.97
C ASN A 57 20.77 -16.41 10.34
N SER A 58 20.01 -16.23 11.42
CA SER A 58 20.39 -16.80 12.72
C SER A 58 20.03 -18.28 12.68
N SER A 59 20.88 -19.06 12.01
CA SER A 59 21.04 -20.46 12.34
C SER A 59 21.66 -20.52 13.73
N LEU A 60 20.86 -20.88 14.74
CA LEU A 60 21.18 -21.73 15.90
C LEU A 60 19.87 -22.03 16.64
#